data_AF-A0A7S1Q7T7-F1
#
_entry.id   AF-A0A7S1Q7T7-F1
#
_cell.length_a   1.000
_cell.length_b   1.000
_cell.length_c   1.000
_cell.angle_alpha   90.00
_cell.angle_beta   90.00
_cell.angle_gamma   90.00
#
_symmetry.space_group_name_H-M   'P 1'
#
loop_
_entity.id
_entity.type
_entity.pdbx_description
1 polymer ?
#
loop_
_entity_poly.entity_id
_entity_poly.type
_entity_poly.pdbx_seq_one_letter_code
_entity_poly.pdbx_strand_id
1 'polypeptide(L)'
;EAFPEALYALAVEKMGRDRIDLSPETLFETFLVTDIFPNTDAQIEASRAIVPMDDSHRAQLASDSIQAYRTEEVKAIVKEYMARLRESFKRAVAVHDFRDGAPMTLDAFVELVKRHELMPLISKPDLRQIFVACSQIERMKNKDAVPDTLSLSSLVLAVYHLADRIYGDALYIDKYPTPEARVQKLLAKMYLLR
;
A
#
# COMPACT_ATOMS: atom_id res chain seq x y z
N GLU A 1 35.72 -11.14 20.09
CA GLU A 1 34.91 -10.73 21.26
C GLU A 1 34.62 -9.23 21.31
N ALA A 2 35.49 -8.32 20.83
CA ALA A 2 35.28 -6.86 20.90
C ALA A 2 34.33 -6.23 19.85
N PHE A 3 33.78 -6.99 18.92
CA PHE A 3 32.99 -6.45 17.80
C PHE A 3 31.62 -5.86 18.22
N PRO A 4 30.84 -6.49 19.12
CA PRO A 4 29.55 -5.93 19.56
C PRO A 4 29.69 -4.62 20.33
N GLU A 5 30.72 -4.48 21.17
CA GLU A 5 30.96 -3.29 21.98
C GLU A 5 31.36 -2.08 21.10
N ALA A 6 32.17 -2.32 20.06
CA ALA A 6 32.58 -1.28 19.12
C ALA A 6 31.39 -0.74 18.29
N LEU A 7 30.47 -1.61 17.88
CA LEU A 7 29.25 -1.21 17.16
C LEU A 7 28.34 -0.35 18.04
N TYR A 8 28.19 -0.73 19.31
CA TYR A 8 27.37 0.01 20.26
C TYR A 8 27.95 1.42 20.53
N ALA A 9 29.28 1.52 20.69
CA ALA A 9 29.95 2.81 20.82
C ALA A 9 29.72 3.70 19.57
N LEU A 10 29.75 3.11 18.37
CA LEU A 10 29.50 3.82 17.12
C LEU A 10 28.06 4.33 17.02
N ALA A 11 27.08 3.53 17.47
CA ALA A 11 25.68 3.90 17.49
C ALA A 11 25.43 5.12 18.39
N VAL A 12 26.01 5.10 19.60
CA VAL A 12 25.90 6.21 20.57
C VAL A 12 26.61 7.47 20.04
N GLU A 13 27.75 7.34 19.38
CA GLU A 13 28.45 8.49 18.79
C GLU A 13 27.65 9.12 17.64
N LYS A 14 27.04 8.29 16.79
CA LYS A 14 26.32 8.73 15.59
C LYS A 14 24.91 9.25 15.87
N MET A 15 24.18 8.63 16.79
CA MET A 15 22.75 8.91 17.02
C MET A 15 22.45 9.42 18.43
N GLY A 16 23.33 9.17 19.41
CA GLY A 16 23.09 9.47 20.82
C GLY A 16 22.99 10.95 21.18
N ARG A 17 23.50 11.85 20.32
CA ARG A 17 23.38 13.30 20.56
C ARG A 17 22.03 13.88 20.12
N ASP A 18 21.41 13.28 19.12
CA ASP A 18 20.19 13.81 18.48
C ASP A 18 18.92 13.02 18.87
N ARG A 19 19.08 11.89 19.58
CA ARG A 19 18.01 10.95 19.97
C ARG A 19 18.09 10.55 21.45
N ILE A 20 18.18 11.55 22.33
CA ILE A 20 18.24 11.36 23.80
C ILE A 20 16.93 10.76 24.35
N ASP A 21 15.86 10.80 23.54
CA ASP A 21 14.54 10.25 23.84
C ASP A 21 14.45 8.72 23.69
N LEU A 22 15.44 8.06 23.07
CA LEU A 22 15.43 6.62 22.85
C LEU A 22 16.19 5.88 23.95
N SER A 23 15.68 4.70 24.35
CA SER A 23 16.45 3.81 25.21
C SER A 23 17.69 3.31 24.45
N PRO A 24 18.77 2.94 25.17
CA PRO A 24 20.01 2.56 24.52
C PRO A 24 19.88 1.32 23.62
N GLU A 25 18.97 0.40 23.95
CA GLU A 25 18.67 -0.76 23.10
C GLU A 25 17.98 -0.34 21.80
N THR A 26 16.98 0.54 21.87
CA THR A 26 16.26 1.04 20.69
C THR A 26 17.14 1.92 19.81
N LEU A 27 18.04 2.69 20.41
CA LEU A 27 19.03 3.48 19.68
C LEU A 27 19.99 2.58 18.89
N PHE A 28 20.47 1.51 19.53
CA PHE A 28 21.35 0.55 18.89
C PHE A 28 20.64 -0.22 17.76
N GLU A 29 19.41 -0.66 17.99
CA GLU A 29 18.59 -1.32 16.96
C GLU A 29 18.33 -0.40 15.77
N THR A 30 17.97 0.86 16.03
CA THR A 30 17.76 1.84 14.95
C THR A 30 19.03 2.03 14.13
N PHE A 31 20.18 2.21 14.79
CA PHE A 31 21.48 2.32 14.10
C PHE A 31 21.80 1.11 13.23
N LEU A 32 21.51 -0.10 13.71
CA LEU A 32 21.72 -1.32 12.92
C LEU A 32 20.85 -1.34 11.67
N VAL A 33 19.58 -0.92 11.76
CA VAL A 33 18.62 -0.96 10.64
C VAL A 33 18.78 0.21 9.67
N THR A 34 19.19 1.39 10.14
CA THR A 34 19.30 2.59 9.28
C THR A 34 20.67 2.76 8.66
N ASP A 35 21.75 2.45 9.39
CA ASP A 35 23.11 2.82 8.99
C ASP A 35 23.96 1.60 8.61
N ILE A 36 23.82 0.47 9.31
CA ILE A 36 24.63 -0.73 9.05
C ILE A 36 23.97 -1.65 8.03
N PHE A 37 22.67 -1.88 8.16
CA PHE A 37 21.90 -2.76 7.29
C PHE A 37 20.67 -2.04 6.70
N PRO A 38 20.85 -1.00 5.87
CA PRO A 38 19.75 -0.23 5.29
C PRO A 38 18.80 -1.04 4.37
N ASN A 39 19.07 -2.34 4.17
CA ASN A 39 18.31 -3.27 3.33
C ASN A 39 17.94 -4.60 4.02
N THR A 40 18.06 -4.73 5.35
CA THR A 40 17.74 -6.01 6.05
C THR A 40 16.27 -6.42 5.97
N ASP A 41 15.36 -5.51 5.64
CA ASP A 41 13.95 -5.85 5.43
C ASP A 41 13.77 -6.89 4.31
N ALA A 42 14.63 -6.87 3.27
CA ALA A 42 14.52 -7.83 2.17
C ALA A 42 14.79 -9.30 2.57
N GLN A 43 15.57 -9.55 3.64
CA GLN A 43 15.90 -10.91 4.09
C GLN A 43 15.07 -11.37 5.30
N ILE A 44 14.66 -10.44 6.17
CA ILE A 44 13.74 -10.77 7.27
C ILE A 44 12.31 -10.99 6.73
N GLU A 45 11.88 -10.26 5.70
CA GLU A 45 10.61 -10.52 5.00
C GLU A 45 10.62 -11.87 4.27
N ALA A 46 11.74 -12.28 3.69
CA ALA A 46 11.86 -13.61 3.07
C ALA A 46 11.67 -14.75 4.08
N SER A 47 11.96 -14.51 5.36
CA SER A 47 11.81 -15.47 6.45
C SER A 47 10.39 -15.49 7.04
N ARG A 48 9.62 -14.40 6.91
CA ARG A 48 8.20 -14.33 7.31
C ARG A 48 7.24 -14.72 6.18
N ALA A 49 7.73 -14.83 4.95
CA ALA A 49 6.93 -15.11 3.76
C ALA A 49 6.92 -16.58 3.33
N ILE A 50 6.85 -17.56 4.25
CA ILE A 50 6.46 -18.93 3.88
C ILE A 50 5.59 -19.56 4.98
N VAL A 51 4.39 -19.02 5.16
CA VAL A 51 3.23 -19.91 5.34
C VAL A 51 2.45 -19.78 4.03
N PRO A 52 2.27 -20.87 3.26
CA PRO A 52 1.44 -20.85 2.07
C PRO A 52 -0.01 -20.73 2.52
N MET A 53 -0.44 -19.51 2.86
CA MET A 53 -1.85 -19.17 2.86
C MET A 53 -2.25 -19.07 1.40
N ASP A 54 -3.13 -19.98 0.99
CA ASP A 54 -3.84 -19.97 -0.28
C ASP A 54 -4.26 -18.53 -0.63
N ASP A 55 -3.94 -18.08 -1.84
CA ASP A 55 -4.29 -16.73 -2.30
C ASP A 55 -5.81 -16.48 -2.17
N SER A 56 -6.62 -17.53 -2.25
CA SER A 56 -8.06 -17.47 -1.99
C SER A 56 -8.39 -17.05 -0.55
N HIS A 57 -7.63 -17.49 0.46
CA HIS A 57 -7.83 -17.09 1.86
C HIS A 57 -7.40 -15.64 2.10
N ARG A 58 -6.33 -15.18 1.44
CA ARG A 58 -5.89 -13.77 1.49
C ARG A 58 -6.91 -12.85 0.84
N ALA A 59 -7.48 -13.25 -0.30
CA ALA A 59 -8.57 -12.53 -0.96
C ALA A 59 -9.86 -12.51 -0.11
N GLN A 60 -10.14 -13.58 0.63
CA GLN A 60 -11.27 -13.65 1.56
C GLN A 60 -11.11 -12.63 2.72
N LEU A 61 -9.95 -12.62 3.37
CA LEU A 61 -9.64 -11.69 4.46
C LEU A 61 -9.63 -10.22 3.98
N ALA A 62 -9.07 -9.99 2.79
CA ALA A 62 -9.14 -8.71 2.09
C ALA A 62 -10.60 -8.30 1.80
N SER A 63 -11.44 -9.24 1.36
CA SER A 63 -12.86 -9.00 1.11
C SER A 63 -13.63 -8.64 2.38
N ASP A 64 -13.33 -9.25 3.52
CA ASP A 64 -14.01 -9.00 4.80
C ASP A 64 -13.67 -7.62 5.37
N SER A 65 -12.40 -7.20 5.30
CA SER A 65 -11.96 -5.84 5.69
C SER A 65 -12.65 -4.74 4.87
N ILE A 66 -12.96 -5.03 3.60
CA ILE A 66 -13.60 -4.07 2.70
C ILE A 66 -15.13 -3.97 2.89
N GLN A 67 -15.77 -4.90 3.60
CA GLN A 67 -17.21 -4.76 3.86
C GLN A 67 -17.53 -3.45 4.58
N ALA A 68 -16.63 -2.98 5.44
CA ALA A 68 -16.72 -1.69 6.12
C ALA A 68 -16.74 -0.48 5.17
N TYR A 69 -16.25 -0.62 3.94
CA TYR A 69 -16.25 0.41 2.90
C TYR A 69 -17.52 0.42 2.04
N ARG A 70 -18.50 -0.46 2.30
CA ARG A 70 -19.76 -0.53 1.56
C ARG A 70 -20.85 0.40 2.12
N THR A 71 -20.45 1.56 2.63
CA THR A 71 -21.36 2.59 3.15
C THR A 71 -21.80 3.55 2.04
N GLU A 72 -22.93 4.23 2.22
CA GLU A 72 -23.41 5.22 1.24
C GLU A 72 -22.51 6.46 1.22
N GLU A 73 -21.88 6.76 2.34
CA GLU A 73 -20.92 7.85 2.51
C GLU A 73 -19.65 7.61 1.68
N VAL A 74 -19.06 6.41 1.75
CA VAL A 74 -17.92 6.05 0.90
C VAL A 74 -18.31 6.10 -0.58
N LYS A 75 -19.50 5.62 -0.95
CA LYS A 75 -19.99 5.71 -2.35
C LYS A 75 -20.14 7.17 -2.81
N ALA A 76 -20.67 8.04 -1.97
CA ALA A 76 -20.82 9.47 -2.28
C ALA A 76 -19.47 10.14 -2.51
N ILE A 77 -18.49 9.86 -1.62
CA ILE A 77 -17.11 10.33 -1.75
C ILE A 77 -16.51 9.86 -3.09
N VAL A 78 -16.52 8.55 -3.36
CA VAL A 78 -15.95 8.03 -4.61
C VAL A 78 -16.63 8.62 -5.85
N LYS A 79 -17.95 8.81 -5.80
CA LYS A 79 -18.72 9.41 -6.89
C LYS A 79 -18.23 10.82 -7.24
N GLU A 80 -17.85 11.62 -6.25
CA GLU A 80 -17.27 12.96 -6.45
C GLU A 80 -15.95 12.91 -7.25
N TYR A 81 -15.10 11.92 -6.96
CA TYR A 81 -13.80 11.76 -7.60
C TYR A 81 -13.82 10.86 -8.84
N MET A 82 -14.96 10.24 -9.17
CA MET A 82 -15.06 9.17 -10.17
C MET A 82 -14.60 9.61 -11.57
N ALA A 83 -14.86 10.86 -11.95
CA ALA A 83 -14.40 11.40 -13.22
C ALA A 83 -12.87 11.43 -13.30
N ARG A 84 -12.19 11.86 -12.22
CA ARG A 84 -10.73 11.92 -12.13
C ARG A 84 -10.11 10.52 -12.02
N LEU A 85 -10.76 9.61 -11.30
CA LEU A 85 -10.37 8.19 -11.25
C LEU A 85 -10.39 7.54 -12.63
N ARG A 86 -11.48 7.74 -13.39
CA ARG A 86 -11.59 7.23 -14.77
C ARG A 86 -10.50 7.80 -15.67
N GLU A 87 -10.19 9.08 -15.51
CA GLU A 87 -9.13 9.72 -16.28
C GLU A 87 -7.74 9.17 -15.92
N SER A 88 -7.43 9.04 -14.62
CA SER A 88 -6.18 8.40 -14.16
C SER A 88 -6.06 6.96 -14.66
N PHE A 89 -7.15 6.19 -14.61
CA PHE A 89 -7.21 4.84 -15.15
C PHE A 89 -6.81 4.82 -16.64
N LYS A 90 -7.48 5.63 -17.47
CA LYS A 90 -7.18 5.73 -18.90
C LYS A 90 -5.73 6.12 -19.16
N ARG A 91 -5.23 7.13 -18.45
CA ARG A 91 -3.84 7.61 -18.62
C ARG A 91 -2.81 6.59 -18.18
N ALA A 92 -3.10 5.77 -17.18
CA ALA A 92 -2.20 4.72 -16.70
C ALA A 92 -2.16 3.54 -17.69
N VAL A 93 -3.34 3.12 -18.19
CA VAL A 93 -3.45 2.08 -19.22
C VAL A 93 -2.74 2.52 -20.51
N ALA A 94 -2.98 3.75 -20.98
CA ALA A 94 -2.43 4.28 -22.24
C ALA A 94 -0.89 4.28 -22.32
N VAL A 95 -0.20 4.25 -21.18
CA VAL A 95 1.27 4.24 -21.12
C VAL A 95 1.83 2.87 -21.46
N HIS A 96 1.07 1.83 -21.16
CA HIS A 96 1.47 0.44 -21.33
C HIS A 96 0.75 -0.24 -22.50
N ASP A 97 -0.45 0.23 -22.85
CA ASP A 97 -1.24 -0.29 -23.96
C ASP A 97 -2.01 0.84 -24.65
N PHE A 98 -1.82 1.01 -25.96
CA PHE A 98 -2.42 2.10 -26.74
C PHE A 98 -3.89 1.86 -27.11
N ARG A 99 -4.50 0.76 -26.67
CA ARG A 99 -5.88 0.41 -26.97
C ARG A 99 -6.85 1.02 -25.98
N ASP A 100 -7.79 1.81 -26.47
CA ASP A 100 -8.88 2.35 -25.66
C ASP A 100 -9.76 1.20 -25.13
N GLY A 101 -10.02 1.18 -23.83
CA GLY A 101 -10.78 0.11 -23.17
C GLY A 101 -9.98 -1.12 -22.72
N ALA A 102 -8.64 -1.12 -22.83
CA ALA A 102 -7.82 -2.19 -22.24
C ALA A 102 -7.92 -2.18 -20.70
N PRO A 103 -7.95 -3.37 -20.06
CA PRO A 103 -7.96 -3.46 -18.60
C PRO A 103 -6.57 -3.11 -18.02
N MET A 104 -6.53 -2.68 -16.77
CA MET A 104 -5.30 -2.22 -16.13
C MET A 104 -4.45 -3.39 -15.65
N THR A 105 -3.22 -3.50 -16.17
CA THR A 105 -2.20 -4.46 -15.71
C THR A 105 -1.54 -4.00 -14.41
N LEU A 106 -0.74 -4.87 -13.79
CA LEU A 106 0.02 -4.53 -12.59
C LEU A 106 0.96 -3.33 -12.81
N ASP A 107 1.65 -3.29 -13.96
CA ASP A 107 2.56 -2.18 -14.28
C ASP A 107 1.81 -0.85 -14.39
N ALA A 108 0.65 -0.85 -15.07
CA ALA A 108 -0.20 0.33 -15.16
C ALA A 108 -0.73 0.75 -13.77
N PHE A 109 -1.07 -0.19 -12.91
CA PHE A 109 -1.47 0.10 -11.53
C PHE A 109 -0.33 0.73 -10.72
N VAL A 110 0.88 0.20 -10.82
CA VAL A 110 2.07 0.78 -10.15
C VAL A 110 2.38 2.18 -10.69
N GLU A 111 2.28 2.39 -12.00
CA GLU A 111 2.46 3.71 -12.61
C GLU A 111 1.39 4.71 -12.15
N LEU A 112 0.14 4.28 -11.97
CA LEU A 112 -0.91 5.12 -11.38
C LEU A 112 -0.53 5.57 -9.96
N VAL A 113 -0.10 4.63 -9.11
CA VAL A 113 0.31 4.91 -7.72
C VAL A 113 1.52 5.84 -7.68
N LYS A 114 2.48 5.66 -8.59
CA LYS A 114 3.65 6.53 -8.75
C LYS A 114 3.27 7.95 -9.15
N ARG A 115 2.38 8.12 -10.13
CA ARG A 115 1.91 9.44 -10.60
C ARG A 115 1.17 10.24 -9.55
N HIS A 116 0.56 9.57 -8.59
CA HIS A 116 -0.11 10.19 -7.45
C HIS A 116 0.80 10.27 -6.21
N GLU A 117 2.10 10.04 -6.37
CA GLU A 117 3.12 10.17 -5.31
C GLU A 117 2.77 9.38 -4.04
N LEU A 118 2.18 8.20 -4.24
CA LEU A 118 1.81 7.30 -3.15
C LEU A 118 2.92 6.32 -2.79
N MET A 119 3.94 6.16 -3.65
CA MET A 119 5.07 5.25 -3.43
C MET A 119 5.80 5.42 -2.08
N PRO A 120 5.94 6.63 -1.50
CA PRO A 120 6.53 6.77 -0.15
C PRO A 120 5.64 6.24 0.98
N LEU A 121 4.36 6.00 0.71
CA LEU A 121 3.36 5.60 1.70
C LEU A 121 3.01 4.11 1.62
N ILE A 122 3.46 3.40 0.59
CA ILE A 122 3.12 1.99 0.39
C ILE A 122 4.26 1.23 -0.29
N SER A 123 4.51 0.02 0.19
CA SER A 123 5.55 -0.86 -0.34
C SER A 123 5.13 -1.50 -1.68
N LYS A 124 6.10 -1.87 -2.53
CA LYS A 124 5.83 -2.62 -3.77
C LYS A 124 5.16 -3.99 -3.52
N PRO A 125 5.57 -4.78 -2.50
CA PRO A 125 4.87 -6.01 -2.15
C PRO A 125 3.40 -5.79 -1.80
N ASP A 126 3.08 -4.76 -1.00
CA ASP A 126 1.69 -4.43 -0.66
C ASP A 126 0.88 -4.08 -1.91
N LEU A 127 1.43 -3.28 -2.83
CA LEU A 127 0.79 -2.95 -4.10
C LEU A 127 0.45 -4.20 -4.93
N ARG A 128 1.40 -5.14 -5.02
CA ARG A 128 1.18 -6.40 -5.73
C ARG A 128 0.09 -7.23 -5.06
N GLN A 129 0.07 -7.30 -3.74
CA GLN A 129 -0.95 -8.04 -2.99
C GLN A 129 -2.34 -7.43 -3.21
N ILE A 130 -2.46 -6.11 -3.13
CA ILE A 130 -3.72 -5.40 -3.39
C ILE A 130 -4.21 -5.69 -4.82
N PHE A 131 -3.31 -5.61 -5.80
CA PHE A 131 -3.64 -5.89 -7.20
C PHE A 131 -4.19 -7.31 -7.39
N VAL A 132 -3.46 -8.31 -6.88
CA VAL A 132 -3.85 -9.72 -6.98
C VAL A 132 -5.19 -9.97 -6.29
N ALA A 133 -5.37 -9.46 -5.07
CA ALA A 133 -6.62 -9.59 -4.33
C ALA A 133 -7.81 -9.00 -5.10
N CYS A 134 -7.65 -7.80 -5.66
CA CYS A 134 -8.71 -7.15 -6.43
C CYS A 134 -9.04 -7.90 -7.72
N SER A 135 -8.03 -8.38 -8.44
CA SER A 135 -8.21 -9.15 -9.67
C SER A 135 -8.92 -10.49 -9.40
N GLN A 136 -8.57 -11.16 -8.30
CA GLN A 136 -9.24 -12.39 -7.88
C GLN A 136 -10.70 -12.15 -7.48
N ILE A 137 -10.99 -11.10 -6.71
CA ILE A 137 -12.36 -10.73 -6.34
C ILE A 137 -13.18 -10.40 -7.59
N GLU A 138 -12.58 -9.75 -8.60
CA GLU A 138 -13.23 -9.51 -9.89
C GLU A 138 -13.59 -10.80 -10.60
N ARG A 139 -12.65 -11.75 -10.70
CA ARG A 139 -12.89 -13.07 -11.32
C ARG A 139 -13.94 -13.89 -10.59
N MET A 140 -14.01 -13.79 -9.27
CA MET A 140 -15.04 -14.46 -8.47
C MET A 140 -16.43 -13.90 -8.78
N LYS A 141 -16.55 -12.59 -9.04
CA LYS A 141 -17.81 -11.91 -9.36
C LYS A 141 -18.19 -12.00 -10.83
N ASN A 142 -17.20 -11.99 -11.71
CA ASN A 142 -17.34 -12.04 -13.16
C ASN A 142 -16.37 -13.07 -13.73
N LYS A 143 -16.88 -14.24 -14.10
CA LYS A 143 -16.07 -15.35 -14.61
C LYS A 143 -15.35 -15.01 -15.94
N ASP A 144 -15.87 -14.04 -16.68
CA ASP A 144 -15.31 -13.57 -17.95
C ASP A 144 -14.25 -12.47 -17.77
N ALA A 145 -13.96 -12.07 -16.52
CA ALA A 145 -12.93 -11.08 -16.24
C ALA A 145 -11.54 -11.58 -16.67
N VAL A 146 -10.78 -10.70 -17.34
CA VAL A 146 -9.44 -11.00 -17.82
C VAL A 146 -8.52 -11.24 -16.62
N PRO A 147 -7.85 -12.40 -16.54
CA PRO A 147 -6.91 -12.69 -15.46
C PRO A 147 -5.80 -11.66 -15.35
N ASP A 148 -5.32 -11.41 -14.14
CA ASP A 148 -4.19 -10.52 -13.85
C ASP A 148 -4.37 -9.09 -14.38
N THR A 149 -5.62 -8.62 -14.39
CA THR A 149 -5.98 -7.25 -14.73
C THR A 149 -7.04 -6.70 -13.79
N LEU A 150 -7.21 -5.38 -13.80
CA LEU A 150 -8.25 -4.65 -13.09
C LEU A 150 -9.11 -3.86 -14.08
N SER A 151 -10.43 -4.00 -13.98
CA SER A 151 -11.35 -3.02 -14.54
C SER A 151 -11.42 -1.75 -13.68
N LEU A 152 -12.18 -0.75 -14.14
CA LEU A 152 -12.42 0.47 -13.38
C LEU A 152 -13.13 0.21 -12.04
N SER A 153 -14.04 -0.77 -11.96
CA SER A 153 -14.70 -1.13 -10.70
C SER A 153 -13.73 -1.81 -9.73
N SER A 154 -12.80 -2.64 -10.23
CA SER A 154 -11.74 -3.24 -9.43
C SER A 154 -10.67 -2.24 -9.02
N LEU A 155 -10.45 -1.18 -9.81
CA LEU A 155 -9.62 -0.06 -9.36
C LEU A 155 -10.25 0.65 -8.15
N VAL A 156 -11.58 0.84 -8.13
CA VAL A 156 -12.26 1.42 -6.95
C VAL A 156 -12.06 0.52 -5.72
N LEU A 157 -12.12 -0.80 -5.90
CA LEU A 157 -11.80 -1.75 -4.84
C LEU A 157 -10.34 -1.61 -4.36
N ALA A 158 -9.39 -1.46 -5.29
CA ALA A 158 -7.99 -1.23 -4.97
C ALA A 158 -7.79 0.09 -4.21
N VAL A 159 -8.57 1.15 -4.51
CA VAL A 159 -8.55 2.41 -3.75
C VAL A 159 -8.95 2.19 -2.29
N TYR A 160 -9.93 1.35 -2.00
CA TYR A 160 -10.30 1.02 -0.62
C TYR A 160 -9.16 0.30 0.12
N HIS A 161 -8.55 -0.69 -0.52
CA HIS A 161 -7.38 -1.37 0.03
C HIS A 161 -6.19 -0.43 0.24
N LEU A 162 -5.93 0.48 -0.70
CA LEU A 162 -4.89 1.49 -0.55
C LEU A 162 -5.18 2.41 0.64
N ALA A 163 -6.43 2.85 0.80
CA ALA A 163 -6.82 3.72 1.89
C ALA A 163 -6.66 3.03 3.25
N ASP A 164 -7.06 1.77 3.33
CA ASP A 164 -6.94 0.98 4.56
C ASP A 164 -5.47 0.67 4.88
N ARG A 165 -4.68 0.28 3.88
CA ARG A 165 -3.26 -0.04 4.09
C ARG A 165 -2.43 1.18 4.49
N ILE A 166 -2.70 2.35 3.92
CA ILE A 166 -1.94 3.59 4.17
C ILE A 166 -2.42 4.28 5.45
N TYR A 167 -3.74 4.44 5.62
CA TYR A 167 -4.32 5.26 6.69
C TYR A 167 -5.00 4.46 7.81
N GLY A 168 -5.14 3.15 7.66
CA GLY A 168 -5.53 2.23 8.74
C GLY A 168 -4.34 1.74 9.57
N ASP A 169 -3.11 2.11 9.20
CA ASP A 169 -1.90 1.84 9.99
C ASP A 169 -1.98 2.56 11.36
N ALA A 170 -1.32 2.00 12.38
CA ALA A 170 -1.27 2.54 13.73
C ALA A 170 -0.81 4.01 13.78
N LEU A 171 0.03 4.44 12.83
CA LEU A 171 0.48 5.83 12.72
C LEU A 171 -0.64 6.84 12.38
N TYR A 172 -1.69 6.37 11.71
CA TYR A 172 -2.74 7.22 11.13
C TYR A 172 -4.14 6.90 11.65
N ILE A 173 -4.33 5.77 12.31
CA ILE A 173 -5.64 5.27 12.74
C ILE A 173 -6.39 6.27 13.62
N ASP A 174 -5.70 7.01 14.49
CA ASP A 174 -6.32 8.03 15.34
C ASP A 174 -6.77 9.28 14.55
N LYS A 175 -6.09 9.58 13.44
CA LYS A 175 -6.41 10.73 12.57
C LYS A 175 -7.49 10.39 11.55
N TYR A 176 -7.54 9.14 11.10
CA TYR A 176 -8.48 8.64 10.11
C TYR A 176 -9.12 7.33 10.59
N PRO A 177 -9.97 7.40 11.65
CA PRO A 177 -10.48 6.20 12.30
C PRO A 177 -11.52 5.46 11.46
N THR A 178 -12.21 6.14 10.54
CA THR A 178 -13.30 5.54 9.75
C THR A 178 -12.90 5.29 8.29
N PRO A 179 -13.54 4.30 7.63
CA PRO A 179 -13.35 4.04 6.19
C PRO A 179 -13.56 5.28 5.31
N GLU A 180 -14.59 6.09 5.60
CA GLU A 180 -14.90 7.34 4.90
C GLU A 180 -13.74 8.32 4.99
N ALA A 181 -13.20 8.52 6.20
CA ALA A 181 -12.09 9.45 6.44
C ALA A 181 -10.81 9.01 5.69
N ARG A 182 -10.52 7.71 5.70
CA ARG A 182 -9.35 7.13 5.01
C ARG A 182 -9.47 7.30 3.49
N VAL A 183 -10.62 6.97 2.90
CA VAL A 183 -10.84 7.12 1.45
C VAL A 183 -10.87 8.58 1.03
N GLN A 184 -11.54 9.45 1.80
CA GLN A 184 -11.53 10.88 1.54
C GLN A 184 -10.10 11.43 1.57
N LYS A 185 -9.30 11.04 2.57
CA LYS A 185 -7.91 11.48 2.68
C LYS A 185 -7.06 11.00 1.51
N LEU A 186 -7.21 9.73 1.12
CA LEU A 186 -6.49 9.18 -0.03
C LEU A 186 -6.84 9.92 -1.32
N LEU A 187 -8.13 10.05 -1.64
CA LEU A 187 -8.58 10.70 -2.88
C LEU A 187 -8.21 12.19 -2.90
N ALA A 188 -8.31 12.89 -1.77
CA ALA A 188 -7.84 14.25 -1.65
C ALA A 188 -6.32 14.36 -1.90
N LYS A 189 -5.50 13.43 -1.35
CA LYS A 189 -4.06 13.38 -1.65
C LYS A 189 -3.81 13.16 -3.15
N MET A 190 -4.52 12.21 -3.77
CA MET A 190 -4.32 11.90 -5.18
C MET A 190 -4.67 13.06 -6.12
N TYR A 191 -5.70 13.85 -5.79
CA TYR A 191 -6.34 14.75 -6.76
C TYR A 191 -6.36 16.23 -6.38
N LEU A 192 -6.12 16.59 -5.12
CA LEU A 192 -6.21 17.97 -4.62
C LEU A 192 -4.89 18.47 -4.02
N LEU A 193 -4.09 17.57 -3.45
CA LEU A 193 -2.83 17.90 -2.79
C LEU A 193 -1.67 17.40 -3.66
N ARG A 194 -1.36 18.18 -4.71
CA ARG A 194 -0.15 17.99 -5.52
C ARG A 194 0.94 18.95 -5.08
#